data_AF-A0A834B688-F1
#
_entry.id   AF-A0A834B688-F1
#
_cell.length_a   1.000
_cell.length_b   1.000
_cell.length_c   1.000
_cell.angle_alpha   90.00
_cell.angle_beta   90.00
_cell.angle_gamma   90.00
#
_symmetry.space_group_name_H-M   'P 1'
#
loop_
_entity.id
_entity.type
_entity.pdbx_description
1 polymer ?
#
loop_
_entity_poly.entity_id
_entity_poly.type
_entity_poly.pdbx_seq_one_letter_code
_entity_poly.pdbx_strand_id
1 'polypeptide(L)' 'MLKCGFLLWCMAPSPSNGAELLYKRIIRPFFLKHQSQVDNVVNEMKDKAKGTADAITKEVKKAAVNLLGDEKKST' A
#
# COMPACT_ATOMS: atom_id res chain seq x y z
N MET A 1 3.85 24.39 -8.11
CA MET A 1 5.32 24.36 -8.32
C MET A 1 6.02 23.40 -7.35
N LEU A 2 5.81 23.48 -6.02
CA LEU A 2 6.51 22.63 -5.03
C LEU A 2 6.32 21.11 -5.21
N LYS A 3 5.12 20.66 -5.63
CA LYS A 3 4.80 19.23 -5.86
C LYS A 3 5.66 18.61 -6.96
N CYS A 4 5.89 19.34 -8.07
CA CYS A 4 6.69 18.87 -9.19
C CYS A 4 8.19 18.85 -8.86
N GLY A 5 8.68 19.88 -8.17
CA GLY A 5 10.07 19.92 -7.69
C GLY A 5 10.39 18.77 -6.73
N PHE A 6 9.47 18.45 -5.81
CA PHE A 6 9.60 17.32 -4.89
C PHE A 6 9.63 15.97 -5.60
N LEU A 7 8.74 15.76 -6.57
CA LEU A 7 8.68 14.53 -7.37
C LEU A 7 9.94 14.36 -8.24
N LEU A 8 10.43 15.41 -8.88
CA LEU A 8 11.66 15.37 -9.68
C LEU A 8 12.89 15.09 -8.80
N TRP A 9 12.95 15.72 -7.62
CA TRP A 9 13.97 15.47 -6.61
C TRP A 9 13.89 14.05 -6.01
N CYS A 10 12.72 13.41 -6.07
CA CYS A 10 12.50 12.03 -5.65
C CYS A 10 12.81 11.01 -6.77
N MET A 11 12.75 11.42 -8.04
CA MET A 11 12.99 10.56 -9.22
C MET A 11 14.41 10.71 -9.79
N ALA A 12 15.12 11.80 -9.47
CA ALA A 12 16.51 11.99 -9.84
C ALA A 12 17.37 10.89 -9.18
N PRO A 13 18.17 10.12 -9.94
CA PRO A 13 19.11 9.13 -9.40
C PRO A 13 20.28 9.86 -8.73
N SER A 14 20.00 10.53 -7.62
CA SER A 14 20.99 11.23 -6.82
C SER A 14 21.43 10.29 -5.69
N PRO A 15 22.72 9.97 -5.56
CA PRO A 15 23.26 9.20 -4.43
C PRO A 15 23.05 9.93 -3.08
N SER A 16 22.65 11.20 -3.12
CA SER A 16 22.03 11.91 -2.01
C SER A 16 20.51 11.91 -2.20
N ASN A 17 19.87 10.76 -1.94
CA ASN A 17 18.43 10.59 -2.02
C ASN A 17 17.73 11.66 -1.18
N GLY A 18 17.14 12.65 -1.84
CA GLY A 18 16.35 13.68 -1.20
C GLY A 18 15.27 13.13 -0.29
N ALA A 19 14.64 12.05 -0.75
CA ALA A 19 13.69 11.27 0.00
C ALA A 19 14.30 10.66 1.26
N GLU A 20 15.53 10.13 1.21
CA GLU A 20 16.21 9.51 2.35
C GLU A 20 16.67 10.52 3.40
N LEU A 21 17.19 11.68 2.98
CA LEU A 21 17.55 12.76 3.90
C LEU A 21 16.30 13.32 4.61
N LEU A 22 15.22 13.54 3.86
CA LEU A 22 13.92 13.89 4.40
C LEU A 22 13.39 12.80 5.34
N TYR A 23 13.61 11.53 4.98
CA TYR A 23 13.21 10.39 5.80
C TYR A 23 13.95 10.38 7.14
N LYS A 24 15.28 10.49 7.12
CA LYS A 24 16.10 10.43 8.33
C LYS A 24 15.99 11.68 9.20
N ARG A 25 15.72 12.85 8.62
CA ARG A 25 15.77 14.15 9.34
C ARG A 25 14.41 14.72 9.69
N ILE A 26 13.36 14.45 8.92
CA ILE A 26 11.99 14.92 9.18
C ILE A 26 11.09 13.76 9.56
N ILE A 27 11.02 12.70 8.75
CA ILE A 27 10.10 11.58 9.02
C ILE A 27 10.51 10.85 10.30
N ARG A 28 11.79 10.53 10.51
CA ARG A 28 12.26 9.79 11.69
C ARG A 28 11.91 10.46 13.03
N PRO A 29 12.20 11.76 13.27
CA PRO A 29 11.79 12.40 14.52
C PRO A 29 10.28 12.58 14.63
N PHE A 30 9.54 12.75 13.52
CA PHE A 30 8.08 12.85 13.57
C PHE A 30 7.42 11.49 13.86
N PHE A 31 7.94 10.41 13.29
CA PHE A 31 7.50 9.02 13.49
C PHE A 31 7.70 8.59 14.94
N LEU A 32 8.85 8.92 15.54
CA LEU A 32 9.11 8.68 16.97
C LEU A 32 8.17 9.48 17.88
N LYS A 33 7.81 10.71 17.49
CA LYS A 33 6.93 11.58 18.29
C LYS A 33 5.44 11.28 18.10
N HIS A 34 5.05 10.61 17.01
CA HIS A 34 3.66 10.28 16.67
C HIS A 34 3.45 8.78 16.46
N GLN A 35 4.31 7.95 17.04
CA GLN A 35 4.30 6.50 16.87
C GLN A 35 2.90 5.92 17.13
N SER A 36 2.17 6.38 18.14
CA SER A 36 0.80 5.93 18.41
C SER A 36 -0.22 6.31 17.33
N GLN A 37 -0.07 7.46 16.68
CA GLN A 37 -0.97 7.86 15.58
C GLN A 37 -0.63 7.15 14.28
N VAL A 38 0.67 7.02 13.98
CA VAL A 38 1.10 6.33 12.76
C VAL A 38 0.87 4.83 12.87
N ASP A 39 1.09 4.21 14.03
CA ASP A 39 0.78 2.80 14.26
C ASP A 39 -0.73 2.55 14.08
N ASN A 40 -1.61 3.40 14.63
CA ASN A 40 -3.05 3.28 14.40
C ASN A 40 -3.43 3.40 12.93
N VAL A 41 -2.91 4.40 12.21
CA VAL A 41 -3.23 4.59 10.78
C VAL A 41 -2.69 3.43 9.93
N VAL A 42 -1.50 2.92 10.24
CA VAL A 42 -0.93 1.75 9.57
C VAL A 42 -1.74 0.49 9.89
N ASN A 43 -2.19 0.31 11.12
CA ASN A 43 -3.03 -0.82 11.50
C ASN A 43 -4.39 -0.76 10.81
N GLU A 44 -5.05 0.39 10.78
CA GLU A 44 -6.31 0.61 10.04
C GLU A 44 -6.15 0.36 8.54
N MET A 45 -5.04 0.82 7.94
CA MET A 45 -4.74 0.60 6.53
C MET A 45 -4.43 -0.88 6.24
N LYS A 46 -3.73 -1.56 7.15
CA LYS A 46 -3.46 -3.00 7.07
C LYS A 46 -4.73 -3.83 7.23
N ASP A 47 -5.61 -3.48 8.15
CA ASP A 47 -6.90 -4.16 8.35
C ASP A 47 -7.83 -3.95 7.14
N LYS A 48 -7.92 -2.72 6.62
CA LYS A 48 -8.65 -2.46 5.36
C LYS A 48 -8.05 -3.21 4.17
N ALA A 49 -6.73 -3.25 4.05
CA ALA A 49 -6.07 -3.99 2.98
C ALA A 49 -6.32 -5.50 3.09
N LYS A 50 -6.26 -6.06 4.29
CA LYS A 50 -6.60 -7.46 4.57
C LYS A 50 -8.06 -7.77 4.24
N GLY A 51 -9.00 -6.97 4.77
CA GLY A 51 -10.42 -7.16 4.49
C GLY A 51 -10.75 -7.07 2.99
N THR A 52 -10.05 -6.18 2.28
CA THR A 52 -10.19 -6.05 0.81
C THR A 52 -9.56 -7.25 0.09
N ALA A 53 -8.38 -7.71 0.49
CA ALA A 53 -7.73 -8.88 -0.09
C ALA A 53 -8.52 -10.18 0.17
N ASP A 54 -9.09 -10.35 1.36
CA ASP A 54 -9.98 -11.46 1.70
C ASP A 54 -11.27 -11.42 0.87
N ALA A 55 -11.88 -10.24 0.71
CA ALA A 55 -13.05 -10.08 -0.15
C ALA A 55 -12.74 -10.41 -1.61
N ILE A 56 -11.65 -9.88 -2.16
CA ILE A 56 -11.19 -10.18 -3.52
C ILE A 56 -10.91 -11.67 -3.68
N THR A 57 -10.21 -12.28 -2.72
CA THR A 57 -9.90 -13.73 -2.74
C THR A 57 -11.17 -14.57 -2.71
N LYS A 58 -12.16 -14.17 -1.90
CA LYS A 58 -13.44 -14.88 -1.77
C LYS A 58 -14.26 -14.78 -3.05
N GLU A 59 -14.31 -13.60 -3.67
CA GLU A 59 -14.98 -13.39 -4.96
C GLU A 59 -14.26 -14.13 -6.10
N VAL A 60 -12.93 -14.12 -6.16
CA VAL A 60 -12.14 -14.89 -7.13
C VAL A 60 -12.38 -16.39 -6.95
N LYS A 61 -12.38 -16.89 -5.71
CA LYS A 61 -12.67 -18.30 -5.42
C LYS A 61 -14.09 -18.66 -5.82
N LYS A 62 -15.07 -17.80 -5.55
CA LYS A 62 -16.48 -18.00 -5.94
C LYS A 62 -16.63 -17.98 -7.46
N ALA A 63 -16.00 -17.04 -8.15
CA ALA A 63 -15.99 -16.96 -9.61
C ALA A 63 -15.34 -18.21 -10.23
N ALA A 64 -14.18 -18.64 -9.71
CA ALA A 64 -13.52 -19.87 -10.16
C ALA A 64 -14.38 -21.12 -9.96
N VAL A 65 -15.07 -21.25 -8.82
CA VAL A 65 -15.99 -22.38 -8.56
C VAL A 65 -17.19 -22.34 -9.51
N ASN A 66 -17.72 -21.16 -9.84
CA ASN A 66 -18.81 -21.03 -10.82
C ASN A 66 -18.33 -21.40 -12.24
N LEU A 67 -17.14 -20.95 -12.65
CA LEU A 67 -16.56 -21.30 -13.96
C LEU A 67 -16.28 -22.80 -14.08
N LEU A 68 -15.76 -23.44 -13.03
CA LEU A 68 -15.53 -24.90 -12.98
C LEU A 68 -16.85 -25.69 -12.94
N GLY A 69 -17.91 -25.10 -12.38
CA GLY A 69 -19.25 -25.70 -12.34
C GLY A 69 -19.96 -25.66 -13.70
N ASP A 70 -19.75 -24.60 -14.47
CA ASP A 70 -20.32 -24.44 -15.82
C ASP A 70 -19.68 -25.42 -16.82
N GLU A 71 -18.37 -25.68 -16.69
CA GLU A 71 -17.66 -26.67 -17.53
C GLU A 71 -18.22 -28.10 -17.35
N LYS A 72 -18.66 -28.46 -16.12
CA LYS A 72 -19.27 -29.77 -15.84
C LYS A 72 -20.72 -29.92 -16.27
N LYS A 73 -21.41 -28.83 -16.63
CA LYS A 73 -22.82 -28.87 -17.05
C LYS A 73 -22.98 -28.92 -18.59
N SER A 74 -21.90 -28.67 -19.33
CA SER A 74 -21.90 -28.69 -20.80
C SER A 74 -21.30 -29.96 -21.43
N THR A 75 -20.94 -30.97 -20.65
CA THR A 75 -20.59 -32.32 -21.14
C THR A 75 -21.66 -33.33 -20.76
#